data_AF-A0A7J2RW98-F1
#
_entry.id   AF-A0A7J2RW98-F1
#
_cell.length_a   1.000
_cell.length_b   1.000
_cell.length_c   1.000
_cell.angle_alpha   90.00
_cell.angle_beta   90.00
_cell.angle_gamma   90.00
#
_symmetry.space_group_name_H-M   'P 1'
#
loop_
_entity.id
_entity.type
_entity.pdbx_description
1 polymer ?
#
loop_
_entity_poly.entity_id
_entity_poly.type
_entity_poly.pdbx_seq_one_letter_code
_entity_poly.pdbx_strand_id
1 'polypeptide(L)'
;MAEADVKKTTTSSGLDQSLKIHTTDPEDVDRAGVNQESWQSTKWETYNSYYKNHLSANAVINKLAMWTILTGHNAEKKVKKITDKIVGWGKDTFDEVLDNQIRIKHINGDSYAEIITPIGEELNSNGSNLINLKPLNPGSLKHVVNPQGMLESYLQVQNDGSEKSLRLNQVFHLVLNRTADEIHGTGDIESLITFLDKIKQLDEDMTVMFHRFVVPLVIWRLNTDDPTAMATFKTQEKSAWNTGDNLIIPDTAVSFELLEAGKGVGKIINPMEWRNKWTEEVTKGGGVPALIMAIESGTTEASSKMVFLAWQVVIDKEQKSIIAQVKAQLGLEIQLPDPPKIDASLMEDEKKDGNPQKKIKPSETKATLPGAK
;
A
#
# COMPACT_ATOMS: atom_id res chain seq x y z
N MET A 1 4.08 -29.17 -57.00
CA MET A 1 3.56 -28.02 -56.22
C MET A 1 2.44 -28.57 -55.36
N ALA A 2 2.73 -28.81 -54.08
CA ALA A 2 1.74 -29.30 -53.13
C ALA A 2 1.15 -28.08 -52.41
N GLU A 3 -0.18 -27.93 -52.48
CA GLU A 3 -0.92 -26.96 -51.67
C GLU A 3 -0.70 -27.27 -50.20
N ALA A 4 -0.14 -26.31 -49.47
CA ALA A 4 -0.12 -26.36 -48.01
C ALA A 4 -1.56 -26.16 -47.50
N ASP A 5 -2.14 -27.20 -46.91
CA ASP A 5 -3.47 -27.17 -46.31
C ASP A 5 -3.45 -26.33 -45.01
N VAL A 6 -3.84 -25.06 -45.11
CA VAL A 6 -3.89 -24.09 -44.00
C VAL A 6 -5.13 -24.32 -43.09
N LYS A 7 -5.52 -25.59 -42.84
CA LYS A 7 -6.73 -25.94 -42.09
C LYS A 7 -6.52 -26.36 -40.63
N LYS A 8 -5.39 -26.00 -40.01
CA LYS A 8 -5.19 -26.16 -38.57
C LYS A 8 -4.72 -24.86 -37.89
N THR A 9 -5.39 -23.76 -38.18
CA THR A 9 -5.31 -22.58 -37.32
C THR A 9 -6.34 -22.73 -36.22
N THR A 10 -5.91 -23.05 -34.99
CA THR A 10 -6.76 -22.95 -33.81
C THR A 10 -7.10 -21.48 -33.60
N THR A 11 -8.32 -21.07 -33.96
CA THR A 11 -8.86 -19.77 -33.56
C THR A 11 -8.82 -19.67 -32.05
N SER A 12 -8.21 -18.60 -31.52
CA SER A 12 -8.20 -18.30 -30.08
C SER A 12 -9.63 -18.07 -29.59
N SER A 13 -10.25 -19.11 -29.03
CA SER A 13 -11.61 -19.11 -28.51
C SER A 13 -11.71 -18.41 -27.13
N GLY A 14 -11.16 -17.20 -27.00
CA GLY A 14 -11.00 -16.57 -25.68
C GLY A 14 -11.25 -15.07 -25.59
N LEU A 15 -11.48 -14.36 -26.70
CA LEU A 15 -11.76 -12.92 -26.66
C LEU A 15 -13.27 -12.70 -26.80
N ASP A 16 -14.01 -13.06 -25.76
CA ASP A 16 -15.38 -12.54 -25.58
C ASP A 16 -15.24 -11.04 -25.28
N GLN A 17 -15.36 -10.22 -26.32
CA GLN A 17 -15.30 -8.75 -26.27
C GLN A 17 -16.65 -8.12 -25.89
N SER A 18 -17.58 -8.87 -25.30
CA SER A 18 -18.77 -8.25 -24.73
C SER A 18 -18.33 -7.29 -23.62
N LEU A 19 -18.46 -5.99 -23.87
CA LEU A 19 -18.34 -4.92 -22.87
C LEU A 19 -19.40 -5.18 -21.78
N LYS A 20 -19.05 -6.00 -20.79
CA LYS A 20 -19.89 -6.20 -19.61
C LYS A 20 -19.82 -4.89 -18.83
N ILE A 21 -20.98 -4.27 -18.65
CA ILE A 21 -21.11 -3.14 -17.73
C ILE A 21 -20.87 -3.72 -16.34
N HIS A 22 -19.75 -3.33 -15.73
CA HIS A 22 -19.45 -3.69 -14.35
C HIS A 22 -20.25 -2.76 -13.44
N THR A 23 -21.26 -3.29 -12.77
CA THR A 23 -21.92 -2.63 -11.64
C THR A 23 -21.31 -3.13 -10.35
N THR A 24 -21.18 -2.27 -9.35
CA THR A 24 -20.85 -2.70 -7.99
C THR A 24 -22.11 -3.30 -7.38
N ASP A 25 -21.99 -4.51 -6.84
CA ASP A 25 -23.10 -5.15 -6.14
C ASP A 25 -23.42 -4.36 -4.85
N PRO A 26 -24.70 -4.21 -4.48
CA PRO A 26 -25.05 -3.59 -3.21
C PRO A 26 -24.55 -4.45 -2.05
N GLU A 27 -23.97 -3.81 -1.04
CA GLU A 27 -23.45 -4.43 0.17
C GLU A 27 -24.12 -3.77 1.39
N ASP A 28 -24.48 -4.59 2.39
CA ASP A 28 -24.98 -4.14 3.69
C ASP A 28 -23.87 -4.30 4.73
N VAL A 29 -24.00 -3.62 5.87
CA VAL A 29 -23.00 -3.68 6.94
C VAL A 29 -22.97 -5.05 7.64
N ASP A 30 -21.79 -5.50 8.06
CA ASP A 30 -21.62 -6.74 8.83
C ASP A 30 -22.06 -6.53 10.29
N ARG A 31 -23.38 -6.56 10.49
CA ARG A 31 -24.04 -6.38 11.79
C ARG A 31 -24.22 -7.71 12.52
N ALA A 32 -24.29 -7.65 13.84
CA ALA A 32 -24.61 -8.82 14.65
C ALA A 32 -25.98 -9.43 14.31
N GLY A 33 -26.01 -10.76 14.22
CA GLY A 33 -27.24 -11.54 14.06
C GLY A 33 -28.13 -11.58 15.31
N VAL A 34 -29.23 -12.35 15.22
CA VAL A 34 -30.20 -12.54 16.32
C VAL A 34 -29.61 -13.31 17.51
N ASN A 35 -28.55 -14.08 17.25
CA ASN A 35 -27.85 -14.86 18.26
C ASN A 35 -26.45 -14.26 18.50
N GLN A 36 -25.79 -14.71 19.55
CA GLN A 36 -24.38 -14.40 19.76
C GLN A 36 -23.58 -14.82 18.52
N GLU A 37 -22.77 -13.92 18.01
CA GLU A 37 -22.00 -14.09 16.79
C GLU A 37 -20.51 -13.97 17.11
N SER A 38 -19.69 -14.70 16.34
CA SER A 38 -18.25 -14.57 16.41
C SER A 38 -17.68 -14.18 15.07
N TRP A 39 -16.86 -13.13 15.06
CA TRP A 39 -16.18 -12.67 13.86
C TRP A 39 -14.68 -12.82 13.99
N GLN A 40 -14.00 -13.20 12.91
CA GLN A 40 -12.55 -13.31 12.84
C GLN A 40 -12.09 -12.87 11.45
N SER A 41 -11.00 -12.12 11.36
CA SER A 41 -10.42 -11.77 10.07
C SER A 41 -9.83 -13.01 9.39
N THR A 42 -10.62 -13.63 8.50
CA THR A 42 -10.20 -14.77 7.67
C THR A 42 -9.24 -14.34 6.55
N LYS A 43 -9.23 -13.06 6.20
CA LYS A 43 -8.39 -12.48 5.14
C LYS A 43 -7.08 -11.86 5.64
N TRP A 44 -6.77 -11.95 6.95
CA TRP A 44 -5.57 -11.34 7.53
C TRP A 44 -4.27 -11.70 6.78
N GLU A 45 -4.07 -12.99 6.45
CA GLU A 45 -2.86 -13.42 5.73
C GLU A 45 -2.76 -12.78 4.35
N THR A 46 -3.88 -12.68 3.65
CA THR A 46 -4.00 -12.03 2.35
C THR A 46 -3.66 -10.54 2.47
N TYR A 47 -4.25 -9.82 3.42
CA TYR A 47 -4.01 -8.39 3.61
C TYR A 47 -2.57 -8.09 4.02
N ASN A 48 -2.02 -8.88 4.93
CA ASN A 48 -0.61 -8.79 5.33
C ASN A 48 0.34 -9.11 4.17
N SER A 49 -0.03 -10.05 3.29
CA SER A 49 0.72 -10.36 2.06
C SER A 49 0.75 -9.16 1.12
N TYR A 50 -0.39 -8.50 0.87
CA TYR A 50 -0.44 -7.27 0.06
C TYR A 50 0.45 -6.18 0.65
N TYR A 51 0.34 -5.93 1.96
CA TYR A 51 1.18 -4.94 2.65
C TYR A 51 2.68 -5.24 2.56
N LYS A 52 3.09 -6.52 2.59
CA LYS A 52 4.52 -6.91 2.53
C LYS A 52 5.08 -6.94 1.12
N ASN A 53 4.27 -7.35 0.14
CA ASN A 53 4.75 -7.61 -1.22
C ASN A 53 4.54 -6.43 -2.18
N HIS A 54 3.64 -5.49 -1.84
CA HIS A 54 3.43 -4.29 -2.66
C HIS A 54 4.06 -3.07 -1.99
N LEU A 55 5.14 -2.57 -2.61
CA LEU A 55 5.92 -1.45 -2.10
C LEU A 55 5.06 -0.19 -1.87
N SER A 56 4.11 0.10 -2.75
CA SER A 56 3.24 1.27 -2.64
C SER A 56 2.34 1.20 -1.40
N ALA A 57 1.64 0.07 -1.20
CA ALA A 57 0.83 -0.15 -0.01
C ALA A 57 1.67 -0.09 1.28
N ASN A 58 2.84 -0.74 1.26
CA ASN A 58 3.78 -0.72 2.37
C ASN A 58 4.18 0.70 2.76
N ALA A 59 4.61 1.49 1.77
CA ALA A 59 5.13 2.83 1.98
C ALA A 59 4.05 3.79 2.47
N VAL A 60 2.83 3.70 1.94
CA VAL A 60 1.68 4.52 2.36
C VAL A 60 1.33 4.25 3.83
N ILE A 61 1.14 2.98 4.20
CA ILE A 61 0.78 2.59 5.58
C ILE A 61 1.90 2.94 6.56
N ASN A 62 3.17 2.73 6.19
CA ASN A 62 4.30 3.12 7.02
C ASN A 62 4.39 4.63 7.21
N LYS A 63 4.11 5.43 6.18
CA LYS A 63 4.08 6.88 6.29
C LYS A 63 2.96 7.35 7.20
N LEU A 64 1.75 6.80 7.07
CA LEU A 64 0.64 7.08 7.98
C LEU A 64 1.07 6.89 9.44
N ALA A 65 1.55 5.69 9.79
CA ALA A 65 1.95 5.38 11.16
C ALA A 65 3.10 6.26 11.68
N MET A 66 4.13 6.47 10.84
CA MET A 66 5.26 7.34 11.15
C MET A 66 4.84 8.79 11.39
N TRP A 67 3.93 9.34 10.57
CA TRP A 67 3.44 10.72 10.73
C TRP A 67 2.46 10.87 11.90
N THR A 68 1.79 9.80 12.32
CA THR A 68 0.94 9.83 13.52
C THR A 68 1.77 9.83 14.79
N ILE A 69 2.79 8.99 14.91
CA ILE A 69 3.61 8.89 16.14
C ILE A 69 4.76 9.92 16.17
N LEU A 70 5.32 10.26 15.01
CA LEU A 70 6.47 11.16 14.84
C LEU A 70 7.66 10.76 15.73
N THR A 71 8.03 11.62 16.69
CA THR A 71 9.18 11.41 17.58
C THR A 71 8.83 10.64 18.85
N GLY A 72 7.62 10.06 18.93
CA GLY A 72 7.10 9.35 20.10
C GLY A 72 6.18 10.20 20.97
N HIS A 73 5.76 9.66 22.11
CA HIS A 73 4.83 10.32 23.03
C HIS A 73 5.50 11.15 24.13
N ASN A 74 4.78 12.19 24.57
CA ASN A 74 5.00 12.92 25.81
C ASN A 74 3.94 12.55 26.85
N ALA A 75 4.31 12.54 28.12
CA ALA A 75 3.37 12.28 29.22
C ALA A 75 3.89 12.82 30.55
N GLU A 76 3.01 12.90 31.55
CA GLU A 76 3.42 13.20 32.92
C GLU A 76 4.39 12.15 33.46
N LYS A 77 5.27 12.53 34.39
CA LYS A 77 6.34 11.68 34.94
C LYS A 77 5.85 10.31 35.45
N LYS A 78 4.63 10.22 35.98
CA LYS A 78 4.05 8.94 36.44
C LYS A 78 3.68 8.04 35.27
N VAL A 79 2.95 8.56 34.29
CA VAL A 79 2.57 7.85 33.06
C VAL A 79 3.82 7.45 32.27
N LYS A 80 4.79 8.35 32.14
CA LYS A 80 6.06 8.10 31.44
C LYS A 80 6.83 6.93 32.05
N LYS A 81 6.86 6.79 33.37
CA LYS A 81 7.46 5.63 34.05
C LYS A 81 6.74 4.31 33.78
N ILE A 82 5.45 4.34 33.44
CA ILE A 82 4.68 3.16 33.08
C ILE A 82 5.00 2.82 31.61
N THR A 83 4.88 3.80 30.71
CA THR A 83 5.11 3.59 29.28
C THR A 83 6.56 3.22 28.95
N ASP A 84 7.56 3.76 29.67
CA ASP A 84 8.97 3.41 29.49
C ASP A 84 9.32 1.98 29.93
N LYS A 85 8.44 1.30 30.67
CA LYS A 85 8.61 -0.11 31.07
C LYS A 85 7.95 -1.10 30.12
N ILE A 86 7.10 -0.62 29.20
CA ILE A 86 6.46 -1.46 28.20
C ILE A 86 7.54 -1.98 27.26
N VAL A 87 7.57 -3.30 27.08
CA VAL A 87 8.57 -4.02 26.28
C VAL A 87 7.97 -4.75 25.07
N GLY A 88 6.66 -4.65 24.83
CA GLY A 88 6.01 -5.29 23.68
C GLY A 88 6.17 -6.81 23.68
N TRP A 89 6.73 -7.36 22.60
CA TRP A 89 7.13 -8.78 22.52
C TRP A 89 8.44 -9.12 23.27
N GLY A 90 9.02 -8.15 23.98
CA GLY A 90 10.24 -8.25 24.77
C GLY A 90 11.34 -7.26 24.38
N LYS A 91 11.17 -6.53 23.26
CA LYS A 91 12.14 -5.56 22.75
C LYS A 91 11.54 -4.24 22.26
N ASP A 92 10.22 -4.11 22.22
CA ASP A 92 9.59 -2.89 21.70
C ASP A 92 9.47 -1.86 22.81
N THR A 93 9.50 -0.60 22.44
CA THR A 93 9.04 0.52 23.25
C THR A 93 7.52 0.69 23.12
N PHE A 94 6.91 1.48 24.03
CA PHE A 94 5.49 1.84 23.88
C PHE A 94 5.18 2.50 22.54
N ASP A 95 6.07 3.35 22.03
CA ASP A 95 5.89 4.04 20.74
C ASP A 95 5.91 3.06 19.57
N GLU A 96 6.81 2.05 19.59
CA GLU A 96 6.84 0.98 18.58
C GLU A 96 5.60 0.08 18.65
N VAL A 97 5.06 -0.16 19.84
CA VAL A 97 3.78 -0.88 20.00
C VAL A 97 2.65 -0.07 19.36
N LEU A 98 2.55 1.24 19.63
CA LEU A 98 1.51 2.09 19.03
C LEU A 98 1.66 2.21 17.52
N ASP A 99 2.87 2.41 17.01
CA ASP A 99 3.17 2.43 15.57
C ASP A 99 2.73 1.10 14.91
N ASN A 100 3.04 -0.05 15.51
CA ASN A 100 2.58 -1.34 15.03
C ASN A 100 1.04 -1.46 15.04
N GLN A 101 0.38 -1.01 16.11
CA GLN A 101 -1.09 -1.01 16.18
C GLN A 101 -1.70 -0.17 15.04
N ILE A 102 -1.17 1.03 14.80
CA ILE A 102 -1.64 1.90 13.71
C ILE A 102 -1.47 1.21 12.35
N ARG A 103 -0.30 0.62 12.06
CA ARG A 103 -0.10 -0.11 10.80
C ARG A 103 -1.10 -1.26 10.67
N ILE A 104 -1.28 -2.06 11.71
CA ILE A 104 -2.16 -3.22 11.66
C ILE A 104 -3.63 -2.81 11.42
N LYS A 105 -4.14 -1.75 12.07
CA LYS A 105 -5.52 -1.32 11.83
C LYS A 105 -5.71 -0.79 10.40
N HIS A 106 -4.69 -0.17 9.79
CA HIS A 106 -4.74 0.22 8.38
C HIS A 106 -4.63 -0.98 7.42
N ILE A 107 -3.99 -2.08 7.83
CA ILE A 107 -3.93 -3.32 7.04
C ILE A 107 -5.24 -4.10 7.12
N ASN A 108 -5.80 -4.27 8.32
CA ASN A 108 -6.87 -5.23 8.59
C ASN A 108 -8.20 -4.62 9.04
N GLY A 109 -8.23 -3.33 9.35
CA GLY A 109 -9.38 -2.67 9.99
C GLY A 109 -9.28 -2.71 11.52
N ASP A 110 -8.84 -3.83 12.08
CA ASP A 110 -8.68 -4.02 13.51
C ASP A 110 -7.24 -4.34 13.91
N SER A 111 -6.79 -3.75 15.02
CA SER A 111 -5.51 -4.08 15.66
C SER A 111 -5.68 -4.37 17.15
N TYR A 112 -4.90 -5.31 17.67
CA TYR A 112 -5.03 -5.77 19.06
C TYR A 112 -3.69 -5.82 19.76
N ALA A 113 -3.67 -5.51 21.06
CA ALA A 113 -2.61 -5.87 21.97
C ALA A 113 -3.16 -6.41 23.29
N GLU A 114 -2.55 -7.48 23.82
CA GLU A 114 -2.86 -8.00 25.15
C GLU A 114 -2.33 -7.02 26.21
N ILE A 115 -3.24 -6.58 27.07
CA ILE A 115 -2.95 -5.77 28.25
C ILE A 115 -2.49 -6.73 29.35
N ILE A 116 -1.22 -6.66 29.72
CA ILE A 116 -0.64 -7.52 30.75
C ILE A 116 -0.59 -6.76 32.07
N THR A 117 -1.26 -7.31 33.07
CA THR A 117 -1.37 -6.82 34.46
C THR A 117 -0.83 -7.89 35.43
N PRO A 118 -0.71 -7.61 36.73
CA PRO A 118 -0.47 -8.65 37.72
C PRO A 118 -1.50 -9.77 37.63
N ILE A 119 -1.08 -10.98 37.96
CA ILE A 119 -1.92 -12.18 37.85
C ILE A 119 -3.21 -12.02 38.66
N GLY A 120 -4.35 -12.14 37.98
CA GLY A 120 -5.68 -12.03 38.59
C GLY A 120 -6.19 -10.60 38.77
N GLU A 121 -5.43 -9.59 38.37
CA GLU A 121 -5.85 -8.19 38.46
C GLU A 121 -6.37 -7.63 37.13
N GLU A 122 -7.38 -6.77 37.22
CA GLU A 122 -7.84 -5.96 36.09
C GLU A 122 -7.00 -4.68 35.97
N LEU A 123 -7.01 -4.07 34.78
CA LEU A 123 -6.35 -2.79 34.59
C LEU A 123 -7.04 -1.71 35.44
N ASN A 124 -6.25 -1.02 36.26
CA ASN A 124 -6.74 0.13 37.01
C ASN A 124 -7.16 1.25 36.07
N SER A 125 -8.14 2.06 36.45
CA SER A 125 -8.66 3.17 35.63
C SER A 125 -7.61 4.23 35.26
N ASN A 126 -6.47 4.27 35.96
CA ASN A 126 -5.34 5.16 35.69
C ASN A 126 -4.11 4.43 35.09
N GLY A 127 -4.28 3.17 34.68
CA GLY A 127 -3.24 2.32 34.11
C GLY A 127 -2.08 1.97 35.05
N SER A 128 -2.17 2.23 36.35
CA SER A 128 -1.01 2.16 37.26
C SER A 128 -0.42 0.75 37.44
N ASN A 129 -1.21 -0.29 37.18
CA ASN A 129 -0.79 -1.68 37.24
C ASN A 129 -0.57 -2.29 35.84
N LEU A 130 -0.50 -1.47 34.79
CA LEU A 130 -0.05 -1.93 33.47
C LEU A 130 1.42 -2.37 33.55
N ILE A 131 1.68 -3.65 33.24
CA ILE A 131 3.03 -4.21 33.20
C ILE A 131 3.59 -4.13 31.79
N ASN A 132 2.82 -4.55 30.79
CA ASN A 132 3.25 -4.62 29.41
C ASN A 132 2.06 -4.57 28.45
N LEU A 133 2.32 -4.28 27.18
CA LEU A 133 1.33 -4.26 26.10
C LEU A 133 1.88 -5.07 24.93
N LYS A 134 1.34 -6.26 24.69
CA LYS A 134 1.89 -7.20 23.70
C LYS A 134 1.02 -7.21 22.44
N PRO A 135 1.50 -6.76 21.27
CA PRO A 135 0.76 -6.89 20.03
C PRO A 135 0.30 -8.33 19.76
N LEU A 136 -0.95 -8.49 19.34
CA LEU A 136 -1.54 -9.77 18.95
C LEU A 136 -1.79 -9.79 17.45
N ASN A 137 -1.81 -11.01 16.89
CA ASN A 137 -2.12 -11.24 15.49
C ASN A 137 -3.64 -11.16 15.28
N PRO A 138 -4.16 -10.23 14.44
CA PRO A 138 -5.60 -10.14 14.13
C PRO A 138 -6.19 -11.45 13.62
N GLY A 139 -5.43 -12.19 12.81
CA GLY A 139 -5.86 -13.48 12.26
C GLY A 139 -6.02 -14.58 13.33
N SER A 140 -5.59 -14.37 14.57
CA SER A 140 -5.82 -15.31 15.69
C SER A 140 -6.91 -14.86 16.68
N LEU A 141 -7.49 -13.67 16.50
CA LEU A 141 -8.45 -13.09 17.44
C LEU A 141 -9.86 -13.16 16.86
N LYS A 142 -10.79 -13.68 17.66
CA LYS A 142 -12.23 -13.66 17.37
C LYS A 142 -12.93 -12.65 18.26
N HIS A 143 -13.77 -11.80 17.68
CA HIS A 143 -14.78 -11.03 18.42
C HIS A 143 -15.88 -11.99 18.88
N VAL A 144 -16.39 -11.80 20.09
CA VAL A 144 -17.65 -12.42 20.54
C VAL A 144 -18.63 -11.30 20.82
N VAL A 145 -19.69 -11.24 20.02
CA VAL A 145 -20.63 -10.11 19.98
C VAL A 145 -22.02 -10.60 20.34
N ASN A 146 -22.72 -9.85 21.19
CA ASN A 146 -24.09 -10.20 21.56
C ASN A 146 -25.12 -9.75 20.51
N PRO A 147 -26.39 -10.19 20.63
CA PRO A 147 -27.45 -9.81 19.69
C PRO A 147 -27.72 -8.29 19.57
N GLN A 148 -27.19 -7.48 20.48
CA GLN A 148 -27.28 -6.03 20.43
C GLN A 148 -26.11 -5.37 19.69
N GLY A 149 -25.20 -6.16 19.09
CA GLY A 149 -24.01 -5.64 18.41
C GLY A 149 -22.91 -5.18 19.37
N MET A 150 -22.99 -5.54 20.65
CA MET A 150 -21.98 -5.16 21.64
C MET A 150 -20.95 -6.27 21.80
N LEU A 151 -19.68 -5.90 21.70
CA LEU A 151 -18.56 -6.80 21.95
C LEU A 151 -18.52 -7.20 23.43
N GLU A 152 -18.51 -8.51 23.72
CA GLU A 152 -18.52 -9.06 25.08
C GLU A 152 -17.15 -9.59 25.52
N SER A 153 -16.42 -10.22 24.59
CA SER A 153 -15.10 -10.79 24.85
C SER A 153 -14.34 -11.04 23.55
N TYR A 154 -13.09 -11.47 23.68
CA TYR A 154 -12.30 -11.99 22.58
C TYR A 154 -11.93 -13.45 22.83
N LEU A 155 -11.82 -14.23 21.76
CA LEU A 155 -11.24 -15.57 21.82
C LEU A 155 -9.95 -15.56 21.01
N GLN A 156 -8.81 -15.84 21.65
CA GLN A 156 -7.54 -16.01 20.97
C GLN A 156 -7.32 -17.49 20.65
N VAL A 157 -7.28 -17.81 19.35
CA VAL A 157 -6.91 -19.13 18.84
C VAL A 157 -5.41 -19.33 18.99
N GLN A 158 -5.00 -20.33 19.77
CA GLN A 158 -3.62 -20.71 20.00
C GLN A 158 -3.10 -21.62 18.87
N ASN A 159 -1.78 -21.83 18.84
CA ASN A 159 -1.13 -22.67 17.81
C ASN A 159 -1.59 -24.14 17.83
N ASP A 160 -2.06 -24.63 18.99
CA ASP A 160 -2.60 -25.99 19.14
C ASP A 160 -4.11 -26.07 18.80
N GLY A 161 -4.70 -24.96 18.35
CA GLY A 161 -6.13 -24.84 18.05
C GLY A 161 -7.01 -24.60 19.28
N SER A 162 -6.46 -24.58 20.50
CA SER A 162 -7.22 -24.23 21.69
C SER A 162 -7.59 -22.74 21.70
N GLU A 163 -8.70 -22.40 22.34
CA GLU A 163 -9.16 -21.02 22.43
C GLU A 163 -8.96 -20.49 23.85
N LYS A 164 -8.27 -19.35 23.97
CA LYS A 164 -8.11 -18.60 25.23
C LYS A 164 -9.09 -17.43 25.22
N SER A 165 -10.03 -17.42 26.15
CA SER A 165 -10.92 -16.28 26.35
C SER A 165 -10.16 -15.10 26.99
N LEU A 166 -10.34 -13.91 26.42
CA LEU A 166 -9.81 -12.64 26.90
C LEU A 166 -10.98 -11.69 27.13
N ARG A 167 -11.00 -11.03 28.28
CA ARG A 167 -12.00 -10.01 28.61
C ARG A 167 -11.74 -8.72 27.83
N LEU A 168 -12.76 -7.87 27.71
CA LEU A 168 -12.65 -6.58 27.02
C LEU A 168 -11.50 -5.71 27.57
N ASN A 169 -11.37 -5.64 28.89
CA ASN A 169 -10.32 -4.89 29.58
C ASN A 169 -8.93 -5.58 29.55
N GLN A 170 -8.79 -6.72 28.89
CA GLN A 170 -7.50 -7.39 28.66
C GLN A 170 -6.96 -7.17 27.25
N VAL A 171 -7.69 -6.46 26.38
CA VAL A 171 -7.28 -6.21 25.00
C VAL A 171 -7.38 -4.72 24.71
N PHE A 172 -6.26 -4.13 24.31
CA PHE A 172 -6.23 -2.83 23.68
C PHE A 172 -6.57 -3.01 22.21
N HIS A 173 -7.72 -2.49 21.78
CA HIS A 173 -8.28 -2.71 20.44
C HIS A 173 -8.47 -1.37 19.73
N LEU A 174 -7.82 -1.20 18.57
CA LEU A 174 -8.10 -0.08 17.68
C LEU A 174 -8.89 -0.55 16.47
N VAL A 175 -9.89 0.24 16.10
CA VAL A 175 -10.77 -0.01 14.96
C VAL A 175 -10.63 1.14 13.96
N LEU A 176 -10.60 0.80 12.67
CA LEU A 176 -10.53 1.75 11.56
C LEU A 176 -11.78 1.64 10.69
N ASN A 177 -12.27 2.78 10.19
CA ASN A 177 -13.34 2.89 9.18
C ASN A 177 -14.64 2.12 9.46
N ARG A 178 -14.93 1.83 10.74
CA ARG A 178 -16.18 1.18 11.12
C ARG A 178 -17.39 2.04 10.76
N THR A 179 -18.32 1.47 10.02
CA THR A 179 -19.53 2.13 9.52
C THR A 179 -20.76 1.61 10.26
N ALA A 180 -21.63 2.52 10.72
CA ALA A 180 -22.86 2.16 11.44
C ALA A 180 -22.63 1.17 12.62
N ASP A 181 -23.35 0.04 12.62
CA ASP A 181 -23.31 -1.05 13.60
C ASP A 181 -22.43 -2.24 13.19
N GLU A 182 -21.47 -2.02 12.27
CA GLU A 182 -20.44 -3.02 11.95
C GLU A 182 -19.72 -3.51 13.21
N ILE A 183 -19.49 -4.81 13.30
CA ILE A 183 -18.87 -5.45 14.46
C ILE A 183 -17.33 -5.48 14.40
N HIS A 184 -16.74 -4.98 13.31
CA HIS A 184 -15.31 -4.94 13.05
C HIS A 184 -14.93 -3.68 12.25
N GLY A 185 -13.63 -3.43 12.09
CA GLY A 185 -13.14 -2.35 11.25
C GLY A 185 -12.88 -2.80 9.82
N THR A 186 -12.68 -1.83 8.92
CA THR A 186 -12.33 -2.08 7.51
C THR A 186 -10.98 -1.46 7.20
N GLY A 187 -10.02 -2.30 6.81
CA GLY A 187 -8.66 -1.87 6.50
C GLY A 187 -8.57 -1.19 5.14
N ASP A 188 -7.58 -0.32 4.96
CA ASP A 188 -7.37 0.38 3.69
C ASP A 188 -7.02 -0.62 2.58
N ILE A 189 -6.28 -1.69 2.89
CA ILE A 189 -5.87 -2.71 1.92
C ILE A 189 -7.07 -3.29 1.17
N GLU A 190 -8.19 -3.54 1.84
CA GLU A 190 -9.40 -4.11 1.21
C GLU A 190 -9.88 -3.28 0.03
N SER A 191 -9.91 -1.95 0.19
CA SER A 191 -10.28 -1.01 -0.88
C SER A 191 -9.24 -0.92 -2.01
N LEU A 192 -7.99 -1.31 -1.74
CA LEU A 192 -6.85 -1.15 -2.64
C LEU A 192 -6.52 -2.41 -3.46
N ILE A 193 -7.01 -3.58 -3.06
CA ILE A 193 -6.70 -4.89 -3.68
C ILE A 193 -6.83 -4.85 -5.20
N THR A 194 -7.92 -4.28 -5.72
CA THR A 194 -8.17 -4.24 -7.17
C THR A 194 -7.04 -3.52 -7.93
N PHE A 195 -6.48 -2.44 -7.37
CA PHE A 195 -5.39 -1.71 -8.02
C PHE A 195 -4.04 -2.40 -7.81
N LEU A 196 -3.82 -3.00 -6.63
CA LEU A 196 -2.62 -3.76 -6.32
C LEU A 196 -2.48 -4.97 -7.25
N ASP A 197 -3.56 -5.70 -7.49
CA ASP A 197 -3.58 -6.84 -8.43
C ASP A 197 -3.27 -6.41 -9.86
N LYS A 198 -3.86 -5.30 -10.32
CA LYS A 198 -3.56 -4.76 -11.66
C LYS A 198 -2.09 -4.36 -11.80
N ILE A 199 -1.50 -3.76 -10.78
CA ILE A 199 -0.07 -3.41 -10.78
C ILE A 199 0.79 -4.67 -10.86
N LYS A 200 0.50 -5.68 -10.02
CA LYS A 200 1.25 -6.94 -10.01
C LYS A 200 1.16 -7.67 -11.35
N GLN A 201 -0.06 -7.82 -11.87
CA GLN A 201 -0.28 -8.46 -13.18
C GLN A 201 0.50 -7.74 -14.27
N LEU A 202 0.45 -6.40 -14.29
CA LEU A 202 1.19 -5.63 -15.26
C LEU A 202 2.71 -5.79 -15.10
N ASP A 203 3.23 -5.82 -13.88
CA ASP A 203 4.66 -6.02 -13.63
C ASP A 203 5.12 -7.42 -14.10
N GLU A 204 4.29 -8.46 -13.92
CA GLU A 204 4.53 -9.81 -14.44
C GLU A 204 4.51 -9.83 -15.97
N ASP A 205 3.49 -9.24 -16.60
CA ASP A 205 3.36 -9.15 -18.06
C ASP A 205 4.53 -8.37 -18.69
N MET A 206 4.91 -7.24 -18.08
CA MET A 206 6.04 -6.42 -18.51
C MET A 206 7.36 -7.18 -18.36
N THR A 207 7.53 -7.96 -17.30
CA THR A 207 8.71 -8.82 -17.11
C THR A 207 8.84 -9.83 -18.24
N VAL A 208 7.74 -10.49 -18.62
CA VAL A 208 7.71 -11.40 -19.76
C VAL A 208 8.00 -10.65 -21.06
N MET A 209 7.38 -9.49 -21.28
CA MET A 209 7.59 -8.69 -22.48
C MET A 209 9.06 -8.25 -22.63
N PHE A 210 9.68 -7.71 -21.58
CA PHE A 210 11.09 -7.32 -21.60
C PHE A 210 12.02 -8.52 -21.76
N HIS A 211 11.70 -9.65 -21.11
CA HIS A 211 12.45 -10.88 -21.33
C HIS A 211 12.39 -11.31 -22.80
N ARG A 212 11.23 -11.18 -23.45
CA ARG A 212 11.06 -11.49 -24.89
C ARG A 212 11.69 -10.45 -25.82
N PHE A 213 11.89 -9.22 -25.36
CA PHE A 213 12.63 -8.22 -26.12
C PHE A 213 14.13 -8.57 -26.18
N VAL A 214 14.68 -9.09 -25.08
CA VAL A 214 16.07 -9.55 -25.01
C VAL A 214 16.23 -10.95 -25.63
N VAL A 215 15.25 -11.83 -25.43
CA VAL A 215 15.21 -13.21 -25.92
C VAL A 215 13.99 -13.38 -26.83
N PRO A 216 14.07 -12.93 -28.09
CA PRO A 216 12.95 -12.97 -29.02
C PRO A 216 12.51 -14.40 -29.31
N LEU A 217 11.23 -14.54 -29.65
CA LEU A 217 10.72 -15.79 -30.18
C LEU A 217 11.14 -15.92 -31.63
N VAL A 218 11.72 -17.07 -31.98
CA VAL A 218 12.16 -17.35 -33.34
C VAL A 218 11.30 -18.47 -33.92
N ILE A 219 10.67 -18.21 -35.07
CA ILE A 219 10.04 -19.26 -35.87
C ILE A 219 11.11 -19.82 -36.79
N TRP A 220 11.57 -21.03 -36.49
CA TRP A 220 12.47 -21.78 -37.35
C TRP A 220 11.67 -22.63 -38.34
N ARG A 221 11.95 -22.46 -39.64
CA ARG A 221 11.40 -23.29 -40.72
C ARG A 221 12.53 -24.19 -41.23
N LEU A 222 12.40 -25.48 -40.97
CA LEU A 222 13.40 -26.50 -41.33
C LEU A 222 12.99 -27.21 -42.61
N ASN A 223 13.94 -27.45 -43.51
CA ASN A 223 13.71 -28.22 -44.74
C ASN A 223 13.85 -29.74 -44.50
N THR A 224 13.17 -30.25 -43.46
CA THR A 224 13.15 -31.67 -43.11
C THR A 224 11.92 -31.97 -42.23
N ASP A 225 11.38 -33.18 -42.37
CA ASP A 225 10.31 -33.73 -41.55
C ASP A 225 10.79 -34.86 -40.61
N ASP A 226 12.10 -35.18 -40.61
CA ASP A 226 12.69 -36.17 -39.70
C ASP A 226 12.72 -35.63 -38.25
N PRO A 227 11.99 -36.26 -37.31
CA PRO A 227 11.97 -35.85 -35.91
C PRO A 227 13.35 -35.85 -35.24
N THR A 228 14.26 -36.71 -35.69
CA THR A 228 15.62 -36.83 -35.13
C THR A 228 16.48 -35.63 -35.53
N ALA A 229 16.43 -35.25 -36.81
CA ALA A 229 17.08 -34.05 -37.32
C ALA A 229 16.51 -32.78 -36.64
N MET A 230 15.19 -32.67 -36.48
CA MET A 230 14.54 -31.56 -35.78
C MET A 230 14.96 -31.47 -34.30
N ALA A 231 15.03 -32.61 -33.59
CA ALA A 231 15.47 -32.66 -32.20
C ALA A 231 16.96 -32.29 -32.04
N THR A 232 17.79 -32.71 -32.97
CA THR A 232 19.22 -32.36 -33.01
C THR A 232 19.39 -30.86 -33.22
N PHE A 233 18.69 -30.28 -34.20
CA PHE A 233 18.69 -28.84 -34.44
C PHE A 233 18.25 -28.06 -33.21
N LYS A 234 17.15 -28.45 -32.57
CA LYS A 234 16.66 -27.83 -31.33
C LYS A 234 17.70 -27.86 -30.20
N THR A 235 18.47 -28.94 -30.10
CA THR A 235 19.52 -29.06 -29.09
C THR A 235 20.72 -28.15 -29.39
N GLN A 236 21.14 -28.09 -30.66
CA GLN A 236 22.21 -27.22 -31.13
C GLN A 236 21.84 -25.74 -30.97
N GLU A 237 20.62 -25.38 -31.35
CA GLU A 237 20.09 -24.02 -31.20
C GLU A 237 20.01 -23.62 -29.73
N LYS A 238 19.47 -24.47 -28.86
CA LYS A 238 19.43 -24.21 -27.42
C LYS A 238 20.84 -24.08 -26.83
N SER A 239 21.80 -24.87 -27.29
CA SER A 239 23.19 -24.76 -26.83
C SER A 239 23.78 -23.42 -27.25
N ALA A 240 23.71 -23.09 -28.54
CA ALA A 240 24.20 -21.83 -29.09
C ALA A 240 23.58 -20.62 -28.40
N TRP A 241 22.27 -20.66 -28.13
CA TRP A 241 21.56 -19.58 -27.44
C TRP A 241 22.01 -19.39 -25.99
N ASN A 242 22.33 -20.47 -25.28
CA ASN A 242 22.77 -20.41 -23.88
C ASN A 242 24.25 -20.05 -23.74
N THR A 243 25.10 -20.43 -24.71
CA THR A 243 26.54 -20.16 -24.67
C THR A 243 26.93 -18.86 -25.38
N GLY A 244 26.03 -18.31 -26.21
CA GLY A 244 26.33 -17.17 -27.09
C GLY A 244 27.18 -17.55 -28.31
N ASP A 245 27.25 -18.84 -28.64
CA ASP A 245 28.02 -19.32 -29.79
C ASP A 245 27.28 -19.08 -31.11
N ASN A 246 28.06 -18.89 -32.18
CA ASN A 246 27.50 -18.76 -33.52
C ASN A 246 27.00 -20.12 -34.03
N LEU A 247 25.75 -20.19 -34.47
CA LEU A 247 25.20 -21.34 -35.17
C LEU A 247 25.41 -21.18 -36.68
N ILE A 248 26.28 -22.01 -37.28
CA ILE A 248 26.53 -22.00 -38.73
C ILE A 248 25.58 -22.99 -39.40
N ILE A 249 24.72 -22.51 -40.30
CA ILE A 249 23.71 -23.31 -40.99
C ILE A 249 23.82 -23.08 -42.50
N PRO A 250 23.72 -24.13 -43.35
CA PRO A 250 23.61 -23.96 -44.79
C PRO A 250 22.36 -23.14 -45.19
N ASP A 251 22.53 -22.22 -46.12
CA ASP A 251 21.51 -21.22 -46.55
C ASP A 251 20.16 -21.82 -46.97
N THR A 252 20.16 -23.07 -47.47
CA THR A 252 18.95 -23.76 -47.94
C THR A 252 18.31 -24.70 -46.91
N ALA A 253 18.95 -24.91 -45.76
CA ALA A 253 18.52 -25.88 -44.76
C ALA A 253 17.51 -25.31 -43.76
N VAL A 254 17.65 -24.01 -43.44
CA VAL A 254 16.87 -23.35 -42.39
C VAL A 254 16.59 -21.90 -42.78
N SER A 255 15.34 -21.46 -42.59
CA SER A 255 14.99 -20.03 -42.57
C SER A 255 14.39 -19.68 -41.22
N PHE A 256 14.56 -18.44 -40.79
CA PHE A 256 14.03 -17.98 -39.50
C PHE A 256 13.28 -16.65 -39.65
N GLU A 257 12.28 -16.48 -38.79
CA GLU A 257 11.54 -15.24 -38.64
C GLU A 257 11.52 -14.87 -37.16
N LEU A 258 11.99 -13.66 -36.84
CA LEU A 258 11.92 -13.12 -35.49
C LEU A 258 10.51 -12.59 -35.25
N LEU A 259 9.84 -13.15 -34.26
CA LEU A 259 8.62 -12.56 -33.72
C LEU A 259 9.03 -11.44 -32.76
N GLU A 260 8.84 -10.21 -33.22
CA GLU A 260 8.99 -9.03 -32.36
C GLU A 260 7.90 -9.02 -31.29
N ALA A 261 8.28 -9.35 -30.05
CA ALA A 261 7.40 -9.22 -28.91
C ALA A 261 7.01 -7.74 -28.73
N GLY A 262 5.70 -7.46 -28.67
CA GLY A 262 5.20 -6.11 -28.45
C GLY A 262 5.33 -5.17 -29.65
N LYS A 263 5.35 -5.67 -30.90
CA LYS A 263 5.28 -4.83 -32.10
C LYS A 263 4.09 -3.85 -32.02
N GLY A 264 4.37 -2.58 -31.71
CA GLY A 264 3.38 -1.52 -31.51
C GLY A 264 3.03 -1.17 -30.04
N VAL A 265 3.41 -2.01 -29.06
CA VAL A 265 3.08 -1.90 -27.62
C VAL A 265 3.91 -0.81 -26.88
N GLY A 266 4.67 0.01 -27.59
CA GLY A 266 5.23 1.27 -27.07
C GLY A 266 4.97 2.48 -27.96
N LYS A 267 4.36 2.26 -29.15
CA LYS A 267 4.01 3.32 -30.10
C LYS A 267 2.53 3.71 -30.01
N ILE A 268 1.68 2.83 -29.50
CA ILE A 268 0.22 3.02 -29.45
C ILE A 268 -0.29 3.11 -28.00
N ILE A 269 0.26 2.30 -27.09
CA ILE A 269 -0.12 2.27 -25.66
C ILE A 269 1.17 2.19 -24.86
N ASN A 270 1.35 3.02 -23.83
CA ASN A 270 2.47 2.94 -22.90
C ASN A 270 1.99 2.31 -21.57
N PRO A 271 2.31 1.04 -21.27
CA PRO A 271 1.84 0.38 -20.06
C PRO A 271 2.31 1.08 -18.76
N MET A 272 3.43 1.81 -18.80
CA MET A 272 3.94 2.54 -17.64
C MET A 272 3.02 3.67 -17.19
N GLU A 273 2.26 4.28 -18.11
CA GLU A 273 1.27 5.30 -17.74
C GLU A 273 0.14 4.71 -16.89
N TRP A 274 -0.31 3.50 -17.25
CA TRP A 274 -1.32 2.77 -16.47
C TRP A 274 -0.77 2.35 -15.11
N ARG A 275 0.47 1.84 -15.07
CA ARG A 275 1.15 1.51 -13.82
C ARG A 275 1.22 2.69 -12.86
N ASN A 276 1.62 3.85 -13.39
CA ASN A 276 1.74 5.08 -12.61
C ASN A 276 0.36 5.56 -12.13
N LYS A 277 -0.65 5.54 -13.00
CA LYS A 277 -2.02 5.88 -12.62
C LYS A 277 -2.56 4.98 -11.51
N TRP A 278 -2.40 3.67 -11.61
CA TRP A 278 -2.86 2.76 -10.54
C TRP A 278 -2.06 2.94 -9.24
N THR A 279 -0.77 3.25 -9.32
CA THR A 279 0.04 3.59 -8.14
C THR A 279 -0.44 4.88 -7.48
N GLU A 280 -0.85 5.87 -8.28
CA GLU A 280 -1.45 7.11 -7.82
C GLU A 280 -2.81 6.84 -7.14
N GLU A 281 -3.66 5.97 -7.71
CA GLU A 281 -4.91 5.55 -7.06
C GLU A 281 -4.66 4.83 -5.73
N VAL A 282 -3.62 3.98 -5.64
CA VAL A 282 -3.22 3.36 -4.36
C VAL A 282 -2.80 4.40 -3.33
N THR A 283 -2.03 5.40 -3.77
CA THR A 283 -1.53 6.48 -2.90
C THR A 283 -2.68 7.37 -2.41
N LYS A 284 -3.59 7.76 -3.31
CA LYS A 284 -4.80 8.52 -2.99
C LYS A 284 -5.77 7.74 -2.09
N GLY A 285 -6.02 6.47 -2.43
CA GLY A 285 -6.93 5.60 -1.70
C GLY A 285 -6.45 5.31 -0.28
N GLY A 286 -5.14 5.16 -0.07
CA GLY A 286 -4.56 5.06 1.27
C GLY A 286 -4.36 6.41 1.96
N GLY A 287 -4.90 7.51 1.41
CA GLY A 287 -4.99 8.81 2.09
C GLY A 287 -3.70 9.61 2.23
N VAL A 288 -2.54 9.11 1.78
CA VAL A 288 -1.26 9.82 1.87
C VAL A 288 -1.01 10.60 0.57
N PRO A 289 -0.86 11.93 0.60
CA PRO A 289 -0.60 12.66 -0.64
C PRO A 289 0.74 12.30 -1.30
N ALA A 290 0.79 12.33 -2.63
CA ALA A 290 2.00 12.04 -3.40
C ALA A 290 3.19 12.95 -3.02
N LEU A 291 2.92 14.19 -2.61
CA LEU A 291 3.90 15.12 -2.05
C LEU A 291 4.63 14.52 -0.82
N ILE A 292 3.89 13.91 0.11
CA ILE A 292 4.45 13.29 1.32
C ILE A 292 5.25 12.03 0.99
N MET A 293 4.88 11.36 -0.11
CA MET A 293 5.59 10.21 -0.65
C MET A 293 6.85 10.60 -1.44
N ALA A 294 7.07 11.90 -1.70
CA ALA A 294 8.13 12.43 -2.55
C ALA A 294 8.11 11.88 -4.00
N ILE A 295 6.91 11.58 -4.52
CA ILE A 295 6.70 11.05 -5.88
C ILE A 295 6.29 12.17 -6.85
N GLU A 296 5.77 13.28 -6.33
CA GLU A 296 5.23 14.36 -7.15
C GLU A 296 6.34 15.18 -7.82
N SER A 297 6.20 15.41 -9.12
CA SER A 297 7.09 16.27 -9.92
C SER A 297 6.31 17.46 -10.49
N GLY A 298 6.85 18.66 -10.37
CA GLY A 298 6.31 19.86 -11.02
C GLY A 298 5.15 20.56 -10.30
N THR A 299 4.93 20.35 -8.99
CA THR A 299 3.98 21.17 -8.23
C THR A 299 4.53 22.54 -7.87
N THR A 300 3.64 23.53 -7.87
CA THR A 300 3.96 24.87 -7.35
C THR A 300 4.06 24.82 -5.83
N GLU A 301 4.89 25.68 -5.24
CA GLU A 301 5.03 25.78 -3.78
C GLU A 301 3.67 26.01 -3.09
N ALA A 302 2.81 26.84 -3.67
CA ALA A 302 1.46 27.13 -3.20
C ALA A 302 0.60 25.85 -3.11
N SER A 303 0.58 25.04 -4.18
CA SER A 303 -0.15 23.77 -4.20
C SER A 303 0.40 22.78 -3.17
N SER A 304 1.73 22.70 -3.01
CA SER A 304 2.36 21.80 -2.04
C SER A 304 1.98 22.19 -0.61
N LYS A 305 1.92 23.48 -0.29
CA LYS A 305 1.47 23.99 1.02
C LYS A 305 0.02 23.59 1.31
N MET A 306 -0.88 23.77 0.35
CA MET A 306 -2.30 23.40 0.52
C MET A 306 -2.48 21.89 0.77
N VAL A 307 -1.79 21.06 0.00
CA VAL A 307 -1.80 19.60 0.19
C VAL A 307 -1.25 19.20 1.56
N PHE A 308 -0.16 19.83 1.98
CA PHE A 308 0.43 19.57 3.29
C PHE A 308 -0.49 19.97 4.45
N LEU A 309 -1.15 21.13 4.37
CA LEU A 309 -2.13 21.58 5.36
C LEU A 309 -3.33 20.62 5.44
N ALA A 310 -3.85 20.16 4.31
CA ALA A 310 -4.92 19.17 4.30
C ALA A 310 -4.48 17.84 4.96
N TRP A 311 -3.25 17.41 4.69
CA TRP A 311 -2.67 16.23 5.30
C TRP A 311 -2.51 16.33 6.82
N GLN A 312 -2.08 17.49 7.32
CA GLN A 312 -1.96 17.72 8.76
C GLN A 312 -3.29 17.51 9.49
N VAL A 313 -4.42 17.91 8.88
CA VAL A 313 -5.75 17.71 9.49
C VAL A 313 -6.07 16.21 9.62
N VAL A 314 -5.68 15.39 8.63
CA VAL A 314 -5.85 13.94 8.68
C VAL A 314 -5.02 13.35 9.82
N ILE A 315 -3.74 13.74 9.92
CA ILE A 315 -2.83 13.28 10.98
C ILE A 315 -3.30 13.73 12.37
N ASP A 316 -3.73 14.98 12.53
CA ASP A 316 -4.24 15.49 13.81
C ASP A 316 -5.50 14.74 14.27
N LYS A 317 -6.43 14.43 13.36
CA LYS A 317 -7.59 13.59 13.66
C LYS A 317 -7.17 12.20 14.14
N GLU A 318 -6.22 11.60 13.44
CA GLU A 318 -5.69 10.28 13.76
C GLU A 318 -4.96 10.26 15.11
N GLN A 319 -4.09 11.23 15.38
CA GLN A 319 -3.43 11.41 16.68
C GLN A 319 -4.43 11.57 17.82
N LYS A 320 -5.46 12.42 17.66
CA LYS A 320 -6.51 12.60 18.66
C LYS A 320 -7.29 11.33 18.93
N SER A 321 -7.58 10.55 17.88
CA SER A 321 -8.22 9.24 18.02
C SER A 321 -7.35 8.30 18.86
N ILE A 322 -6.06 8.18 18.55
CA ILE A 322 -5.13 7.32 19.30
C ILE A 322 -5.01 7.76 20.77
N ILE A 323 -4.83 9.07 21.02
CA ILE A 323 -4.76 9.62 22.38
C ILE A 323 -6.03 9.29 23.17
N ALA A 324 -7.21 9.47 22.54
CA ALA A 324 -8.48 9.15 23.17
C ALA A 324 -8.61 7.65 23.49
N GLN A 325 -8.20 6.77 22.58
CA GLN A 325 -8.24 5.32 22.78
C GLN A 325 -7.26 4.85 23.86
N VAL A 326 -6.04 5.39 23.88
CA VAL A 326 -5.05 5.10 24.93
C VAL A 326 -5.59 5.54 26.30
N LYS A 327 -6.21 6.72 26.39
CA LYS A 327 -6.83 7.16 27.65
C LYS A 327 -8.02 6.29 28.04
N ALA A 328 -8.92 5.99 27.10
CA ALA A 328 -10.15 5.26 27.38
C ALA A 328 -9.90 3.80 27.77
N GLN A 329 -8.98 3.12 27.10
CA GLN A 329 -8.74 1.69 27.29
C GLN A 329 -7.59 1.41 28.25
N LEU A 330 -6.54 2.25 28.27
CA LEU A 330 -5.36 2.04 29.11
C LEU A 330 -5.33 2.91 30.37
N GLY A 331 -6.20 3.93 30.46
CA GLY A 331 -6.20 4.89 31.57
C GLY A 331 -4.99 5.84 31.56
N LEU A 332 -4.24 5.89 30.45
CA LEU A 332 -3.00 6.67 30.34
C LEU A 332 -3.24 7.97 29.57
N GLU A 333 -2.84 9.10 30.16
CA GLU A 333 -2.88 10.39 29.47
C GLU A 333 -1.54 10.65 28.78
N ILE A 334 -1.55 10.59 27.45
CA ILE A 334 -0.40 10.86 26.60
C ILE A 334 -0.68 12.05 25.68
N GLN A 335 0.38 12.64 25.15
CA GLN A 335 0.36 13.64 24.10
C GLN A 335 1.27 13.20 22.97
N LEU A 336 0.79 13.27 21.74
CA LEU A 336 1.62 13.11 20.55
C LEU A 336 2.08 14.49 20.08
N PRO A 337 3.30 14.62 19.55
CA PRO A 337 3.80 15.90 19.07
C PRO A 337 2.97 16.38 17.87
N ASP A 338 2.74 17.69 17.81
CA ASP A 338 2.11 18.31 16.66
C ASP A 338 2.88 17.99 15.37
N PRO A 339 2.20 17.71 14.25
CA PRO A 339 2.88 17.60 12.97
C PRO A 339 3.62 18.90 12.65
N PRO A 340 4.81 18.84 12.00
CA PRO A 340 5.58 20.01 11.60
C PRO A 340 4.68 21.03 10.90
N LYS A 341 4.64 22.27 11.39
CA LYS A 341 3.84 23.36 10.81
C LYS A 341 4.63 24.07 9.71
N ILE A 342 4.00 24.33 8.58
CA ILE A 342 4.56 25.27 7.60
C ILE A 342 4.37 26.66 8.22
N ASP A 343 5.48 27.37 8.42
CA ASP A 343 5.48 28.69 9.03
C ASP A 343 4.58 29.65 8.23
N ALA A 344 3.71 30.38 8.92
CA ALA A 344 2.75 31.29 8.28
C ALA A 344 3.44 32.39 7.44
N SER A 345 4.69 32.74 7.77
CA SER A 345 5.52 33.68 7.02
C SER A 345 5.84 33.22 5.60
N LEU A 346 5.85 31.90 5.34
CA LEU A 346 6.01 31.36 3.99
C LEU A 346 4.73 31.53 3.16
N MET A 347 3.56 31.74 3.77
CA MET A 347 2.33 32.07 3.03
C MET A 347 2.29 33.56 2.62
N GLU A 348 3.10 34.43 3.25
CA GLU A 348 3.14 35.86 2.93
C GLU A 348 4.02 36.20 1.72
N ASP A 349 4.99 35.35 1.36
CA ASP A 349 5.89 35.63 0.22
C ASP A 349 5.16 35.59 -1.14
N GLU A 350 3.94 35.03 -1.23
CA GLU A 350 3.07 35.18 -2.42
C GLU A 350 2.68 36.64 -2.71
N LYS A 351 2.76 37.54 -1.71
CA LYS A 351 2.53 38.98 -1.94
C LYS A 351 3.72 39.72 -2.52
N LYS A 352 4.91 39.11 -2.62
CA LYS A 352 6.10 39.76 -3.21
C LYS A 352 6.27 39.52 -4.70
N ASP A 353 5.76 38.43 -5.25
CA ASP A 353 5.98 38.09 -6.67
C ASP A 353 4.93 38.66 -7.63
N GLY A 354 4.09 39.58 -7.16
CA GLY A 354 2.94 40.11 -7.90
C GLY A 354 2.91 41.60 -8.20
N ASN A 355 4.04 42.32 -8.23
CA ASN A 355 4.02 43.71 -8.71
C ASN A 355 5.22 44.10 -9.59
N PRO A 356 5.12 43.98 -10.93
CA PRO A 356 6.15 44.49 -11.84
C PRO A 356 6.24 46.04 -11.89
N GLN A 357 5.43 46.78 -11.12
CA GLN A 357 5.39 48.25 -11.18
C GLN A 357 6.11 49.02 -10.05
N LYS A 358 6.97 48.40 -9.24
CA LYS A 358 7.78 49.16 -8.27
C LYS A 358 9.28 48.86 -8.35
N LYS A 359 9.95 49.56 -9.28
CA LYS A 359 11.13 50.44 -9.05
C LYS A 359 11.89 50.67 -10.36
N ILE A 360 11.30 51.40 -11.31
CA ILE A 360 12.14 52.21 -12.21
C ILE A 360 12.55 53.43 -11.39
N LYS A 361 13.83 53.51 -11.00
CA LYS A 361 14.36 54.73 -10.39
C LYS A 361 14.36 55.83 -11.47
N PRO A 362 13.83 57.03 -11.21
CA PRO A 362 13.90 58.17 -12.14
C PRO A 362 15.33 58.62 -12.49
N SER A 363 16.37 58.01 -11.91
CA SER A 363 17.77 58.28 -12.20
C SER A 363 18.31 57.59 -13.47
N GLU A 364 17.55 56.66 -14.08
CA GLU A 364 17.98 55.90 -15.25
C GLU A 364 17.45 56.45 -16.59
N THR A 365 16.85 57.63 -16.58
CA THR A 365 16.45 58.37 -17.79
C THR A 365 17.28 59.64 -17.94
N LYS A 366 18.57 59.50 -18.24
CA LYS A 366 19.35 60.53 -18.94
C LYS A 366 19.84 59.97 -20.26
N ALA A 367 19.09 60.26 -21.31
CA ALA A 367 19.53 60.11 -22.69
C ALA A 367 20.72 61.04 -22.95
N THR A 368 21.91 60.47 -23.14
CA THR A 368 23.00 61.12 -23.86
C THR A 368 22.68 61.08 -25.34
N LEU A 369 22.35 62.23 -25.94
CA LEU A 369 22.29 62.43 -27.39
C LEU A 369 23.72 62.53 -27.95
N PRO A 370 24.14 61.67 -28.89
CA PRO A 370 25.32 61.90 -29.72
C PRO A 370 24.88 62.34 -31.13
N GLY A 371 25.37 63.49 -31.60
CA GLY A 371 25.24 63.81 -33.02
C GLY A 371 25.35 65.30 -33.36
N ALA A 372 26.57 65.83 -33.30
CA ALA A 372 26.96 66.98 -34.12
C ALA A 372 27.57 66.45 -35.42
N LYS A 373 26.94 66.77 -36.56
CA LYS A 373 27.59 67.19 -37.80
C LYS A 373 26.68 68.20 -38.49
#